data_AF-D5GIP9-F1
#
_entry.id   AF-D5GIP9-F1
#
_cell.length_a   1.000
_cell.length_b   1.000
_cell.length_c   1.000
_cell.angle_alpha   90.00
_cell.angle_beta   90.00
_cell.angle_gamma   90.00
#
_symmetry.space_group_name_H-M   'P 1'
#
loop_
_entity.id
_entity.type
_entity.pdbx_description
1 polymer ?
#
loop_
_entity_poly.entity_id
_entity_poly.type
_entity_poly.pdbx_seq_one_letter_code
_entity_poly.pdbx_strand_id
1 'polypeptide(L)'
;MVDFFDPLLSLEEDYYQEGYAHGLADGEKVGRIEGRVFGLEKGFEKFLELGKLQGRCSVWKARLKPLHTPSVTPITAPHGAENNFQITNPRAQRQIESLALLLTHPPFKNDGQSVEEVEETLKRGKGKGKVLMNMLNEKDEQNDGKAGGAVASAEESIEDAGRGARGAGRI
;
A
#
# COMPACT_ATOMS: atom_id res chain seq x y z
N MET A 1 -54.83 -28.60 25.04
CA MET A 1 -54.52 -27.24 25.54
C MET A 1 -53.01 -27.16 25.52
N VAL A 2 -52.43 -26.34 24.65
CA VAL A 2 -50.96 -26.17 24.58
C VAL A 2 -50.52 -25.51 25.87
N ASP A 3 -49.44 -26.02 26.49
CA ASP A 3 -48.93 -25.47 27.74
C ASP A 3 -48.31 -24.10 27.46
N PHE A 4 -48.63 -23.11 28.29
CA PHE A 4 -48.13 -21.75 28.13
C PHE A 4 -46.63 -21.64 28.46
N PHE A 5 -46.04 -22.65 29.11
CA PHE A 5 -44.60 -22.75 29.34
C PHE A 5 -43.82 -23.44 28.21
N ASP A 6 -44.48 -24.05 27.22
CA ASP A 6 -43.79 -24.72 26.11
C ASP A 6 -42.77 -23.81 25.38
N PRO A 7 -43.05 -22.52 25.12
CA PRO A 7 -42.07 -21.62 24.48
C PRO A 7 -40.86 -21.27 25.36
N LEU A 8 -40.95 -21.41 26.68
CA LEU A 8 -39.81 -21.16 27.58
C LEU A 8 -38.73 -22.24 27.45
N LEU A 9 -39.10 -23.44 27.00
CA LEU A 9 -38.17 -24.55 26.77
C LEU A 9 -37.33 -24.34 25.49
N SER A 10 -37.82 -23.56 24.51
CA SER A 10 -37.06 -23.22 23.29
C SER A 10 -36.32 -21.89 23.38
N LEU A 11 -36.57 -21.10 24.43
CA LEU A 11 -36.08 -19.72 24.56
C LEU A 11 -34.55 -19.59 24.41
N GLU A 12 -33.79 -20.54 24.94
CA GLU A 12 -32.34 -20.59 24.80
C GLU A 12 -31.94 -20.70 23.31
N GLU A 13 -32.48 -21.68 22.61
CA GLU A 13 -32.23 -21.93 21.19
C GLU A 13 -32.68 -20.74 20.32
N ASP A 14 -33.83 -20.14 20.65
CA ASP A 14 -34.36 -18.98 19.95
C ASP A 14 -33.38 -17.78 20.05
N TYR A 15 -32.87 -17.50 21.26
CA TYR A 15 -31.88 -16.43 21.46
C TYR A 15 -30.51 -16.77 20.87
N TYR A 16 -30.10 -18.04 20.83
CA TYR A 16 -28.88 -18.46 20.13
C TYR A 16 -28.99 -18.20 18.63
N GLN A 17 -30.11 -18.57 18.02
CA GLN A 17 -30.36 -18.34 16.60
C GLN A 17 -30.46 -16.85 16.28
N GLU A 18 -31.14 -16.07 17.12
CA GLU A 18 -31.23 -14.61 16.99
C GLU A 18 -29.85 -13.96 17.07
N GLY A 19 -29.04 -14.30 18.08
CA GLY A 19 -27.68 -13.80 18.23
C GLY A 19 -26.78 -14.18 17.07
N TYR A 20 -26.87 -15.42 16.57
CA TYR A 20 -26.13 -15.87 15.39
C TYR A 20 -26.55 -15.10 14.14
N ALA A 21 -27.85 -14.94 13.90
CA ALA A 21 -28.37 -14.22 12.74
C ALA A 21 -27.94 -12.74 12.75
N HIS A 22 -27.98 -12.09 13.92
CA HIS A 22 -27.48 -10.72 14.09
C HIS A 22 -25.97 -10.62 13.86
N GLY A 23 -25.19 -11.50 14.51
CA GLY A 23 -23.75 -11.55 14.33
C GLY A 23 -23.33 -11.79 12.89
N LEU A 24 -24.03 -12.68 12.18
CA LEU A 24 -23.79 -12.95 10.77
C LEU A 24 -24.14 -11.74 9.90
N ALA A 25 -25.31 -11.13 10.11
CA ALA A 25 -25.76 -9.98 9.33
C ALA A 25 -24.85 -8.76 9.52
N ASP A 26 -24.34 -8.54 10.73
CA ASP A 26 -23.42 -7.44 11.01
C ASP A 26 -22.00 -7.76 10.56
N GLY A 27 -21.54 -9.00 10.75
CA GLY A 27 -20.26 -9.48 10.24
C GLY A 27 -20.16 -9.35 8.72
N GLU A 28 -21.24 -9.66 7.99
CA GLU A 28 -21.30 -9.50 6.53
C GLU A 28 -21.18 -8.03 6.09
N LYS A 29 -21.75 -7.09 6.85
CA LYS A 29 -21.67 -5.66 6.54
C LYS A 29 -20.29 -5.13 6.86
N VAL A 30 -19.82 -5.37 8.08
CA VAL A 30 -18.53 -4.89 8.58
C VAL A 30 -17.40 -5.48 7.77
N GLY A 31 -17.41 -6.79 7.50
CA GLY A 31 -16.39 -7.47 6.71
C GLY A 31 -16.29 -6.93 5.28
N ARG A 32 -17.41 -6.58 4.64
CA ARG A 32 -17.38 -5.94 3.30
C ARG A 32 -16.79 -4.52 3.35
N ILE A 33 -17.08 -3.75 4.39
CA ILE A 33 -16.54 -2.40 4.56
C ILE A 33 -15.04 -2.47 4.83
N GLU A 34 -14.63 -3.31 5.78
CA GLU A 34 -13.24 -3.50 6.17
C GLU A 34 -12.40 -4.00 4.99
N GLY A 35 -12.87 -5.03 4.27
CA GLY A 35 -12.17 -5.53 3.09
C GLY A 35 -11.98 -4.47 2.00
N ARG A 36 -12.95 -3.56 1.83
CA ARG A 36 -12.82 -2.44 0.88
C ARG A 36 -11.81 -1.41 1.35
N VAL A 37 -11.86 -1.02 2.62
CA VAL A 37 -10.92 -0.03 3.20
C VAL A 37 -9.49 -0.58 3.13
N PHE A 38 -9.29 -1.82 3.57
CA PHE A 38 -8.00 -2.49 3.52
C PHE A 38 -7.45 -2.59 2.09
N GLY A 39 -8.30 -2.97 1.12
CA GLY A 39 -7.91 -3.03 -0.29
C GLY A 39 -7.47 -1.67 -0.84
N LEU A 40 -8.17 -0.59 -0.47
CA LEU A 40 -7.80 0.77 -0.89
C LEU A 40 -6.47 1.22 -0.26
N GLU A 41 -6.27 0.99 1.03
CA GLU A 41 -5.04 1.35 1.73
C GLU A 41 -3.83 0.63 1.13
N LYS A 42 -3.94 -0.70 0.94
CA LYS A 42 -2.86 -1.50 0.35
C LYS A 42 -2.63 -1.21 -1.12
N GLY A 43 -3.69 -0.93 -1.88
CA GLY A 43 -3.57 -0.44 -3.24
C GLY A 43 -2.77 0.86 -3.27
N PHE A 44 -3.18 1.86 -2.48
CA PHE A 44 -2.51 3.15 -2.44
C PHE A 44 -1.03 3.03 -2.07
N GLU A 45 -0.68 2.23 -1.06
CA GLU A 45 0.71 1.99 -0.66
C GLU A 45 1.57 1.49 -1.84
N LYS A 46 1.09 0.47 -2.56
CA LYS A 46 1.79 -0.11 -3.73
C LYS A 46 1.91 0.89 -4.89
N PHE A 47 0.82 1.58 -5.22
CA PHE A 47 0.82 2.55 -6.32
C PHE A 47 1.61 3.82 -6.00
N LEU A 48 1.70 4.22 -4.74
CA LEU A 48 2.56 5.33 -4.30
C LEU A 48 4.04 5.01 -4.56
N GLU A 49 4.49 3.80 -4.21
CA GLU A 49 5.85 3.37 -4.51
C GLU A 49 6.10 3.29 -6.01
N LEU A 50 5.15 2.77 -6.77
CA LEU A 50 5.21 2.72 -8.23
C LEU A 50 5.32 4.12 -8.85
N GLY A 51 4.53 5.08 -8.34
CA GLY A 51 4.56 6.48 -8.75
C GLY A 51 5.89 7.17 -8.44
N LYS A 52 6.49 6.91 -7.27
CA LYS A 52 7.85 7.40 -6.96
C LYS A 52 8.87 6.90 -7.98
N LEU A 53 8.81 5.62 -8.32
CA LEU A 53 9.69 5.01 -9.33
C LEU A 53 9.44 5.59 -10.73
N GLN A 54 8.19 5.83 -11.10
CA GLN A 54 7.81 6.46 -12.35
C GLN A 54 8.31 7.91 -12.43
N GLY A 55 8.23 8.67 -11.33
CA GLY A 55 8.78 10.02 -11.22
C GLY A 55 10.29 10.04 -11.46
N ARG A 56 11.05 9.16 -10.76
CA ARG A 56 12.50 9.00 -11.00
C ARG A 56 12.80 8.65 -12.45
N CYS A 57 12.06 7.69 -13.02
CA CYS A 57 12.20 7.30 -14.41
C CYS A 57 11.95 8.46 -15.39
N SER A 58 10.96 9.31 -15.11
CA SER A 58 10.65 10.50 -15.92
C SER A 58 11.81 11.51 -15.89
N VAL A 59 12.38 11.77 -14.71
CA VAL A 59 13.55 12.65 -14.55
C VAL A 59 14.76 12.09 -15.31
N TRP A 60 15.05 10.80 -15.16
CA TRP A 60 16.15 10.18 -15.92
C TRP A 60 15.92 10.25 -17.43
N LYS A 61 14.68 10.03 -17.90
CA LYS A 61 14.31 10.20 -19.32
C LYS A 61 14.53 11.63 -19.81
N ALA A 62 14.18 12.64 -19.01
CA ALA A 62 14.40 14.04 -19.37
C ALA A 62 15.89 14.36 -19.55
N ARG A 63 16.76 13.75 -18.72
CA ARG A 63 18.23 13.91 -18.78
C ARG A 63 18.92 13.13 -19.90
N LEU A 64 18.20 12.30 -20.67
CA LEU A 64 18.73 11.66 -21.88
C LEU A 64 18.79 12.62 -23.07
N LYS A 65 17.88 13.60 -23.12
CA LYS A 65 17.84 14.57 -24.23
C LYS A 65 19.00 15.56 -24.09
N PRO A 66 19.72 15.90 -25.17
CA PRO A 66 20.64 17.03 -25.17
C PRO A 66 19.91 18.29 -24.73
N LEU A 67 20.48 19.00 -23.76
CA LEU A 67 20.02 20.33 -23.37
C LEU A 67 20.34 21.31 -24.51
N HIS A 68 19.59 21.25 -25.59
CA HIS A 68 19.59 22.27 -26.62
C HIS A 68 18.17 22.63 -27.03
N THR A 69 17.50 23.33 -26.12
CA THR A 69 16.49 24.32 -26.48
C THR A 69 17.11 25.69 -26.17
N PRO A 70 17.45 26.51 -27.17
CA PRO A 70 17.91 27.86 -26.92
C PRO A 70 16.79 28.67 -26.25
N SER A 71 17.20 29.44 -25.25
CA SER A 71 16.44 30.39 -24.46
C SER A 71 15.58 31.35 -25.31
N VAL A 72 14.33 31.56 -24.91
CA VAL A 72 13.69 32.89 -25.02
C VAL A 72 13.11 33.27 -23.65
N THR A 73 13.97 33.97 -22.91
CA THR A 73 13.76 34.97 -21.84
C THR A 73 13.09 34.64 -20.50
N PRO A 74 13.56 35.32 -19.41
CA PRO A 74 13.41 34.92 -18.02
C PRO A 74 12.26 35.66 -17.33
N ILE A 75 11.83 35.22 -16.13
CA ILE A 75 11.58 36.03 -14.93
C ILE A 75 11.06 35.11 -13.79
N THR A 76 11.80 35.12 -12.68
CA THR A 76 11.49 34.57 -11.34
C THR A 76 11.33 33.06 -11.16
N ALA A 77 12.44 32.38 -10.89
CA ALA A 77 12.53 31.45 -9.75
C ALA A 77 14.00 31.37 -9.28
N PRO A 78 14.34 31.93 -8.10
CA PRO A 78 15.60 31.66 -7.44
C PRO A 78 15.52 30.30 -6.71
N HIS A 79 16.66 29.60 -6.66
CA HIS A 79 16.94 28.33 -5.97
C HIS A 79 16.75 27.05 -6.81
N GLY A 80 17.89 26.46 -7.26
CA GLY A 80 17.96 25.02 -7.59
C GLY A 80 18.78 24.58 -8.80
N ALA A 81 19.56 25.44 -9.45
CA ALA A 81 20.26 25.12 -10.71
C ALA A 81 21.66 24.48 -10.53
N GLU A 82 21.79 23.37 -9.78
CA GLU A 82 23.10 22.74 -9.52
C GLU A 82 23.22 21.26 -9.96
N ASN A 83 22.18 20.63 -10.54
CA ASN A 83 22.25 19.19 -10.89
C ASN A 83 21.77 18.86 -12.31
N ASN A 84 22.25 19.59 -13.32
CA ASN A 84 21.96 19.26 -14.72
C ASN A 84 23.02 18.28 -15.29
N PHE A 85 23.07 17.05 -14.76
CA PHE A 85 23.90 15.99 -15.31
C PHE A 85 23.19 15.29 -16.48
N GLN A 86 23.88 15.18 -17.62
CA GLN A 86 23.35 14.51 -18.81
C GLN A 86 23.75 13.02 -18.84
N ILE A 87 22.79 12.14 -19.06
CA ILE A 87 23.02 10.70 -19.06
C ILE A 87 23.45 10.24 -20.47
N THR A 88 24.75 10.17 -20.70
CA THR A 88 25.33 9.78 -22.00
C THR A 88 25.51 8.26 -22.16
N ASN A 89 25.49 7.49 -21.06
CA ASN A 89 25.80 6.06 -21.09
C ASN A 89 24.72 5.23 -21.82
N PRO A 90 25.03 4.57 -22.97
CA PRO A 90 24.05 3.84 -23.79
C PRO A 90 23.39 2.67 -23.05
N ARG A 91 24.09 2.08 -22.07
CA ARG A 91 23.55 1.00 -21.23
C ARG A 91 22.47 1.53 -20.29
N ALA A 92 22.69 2.69 -19.71
CA ALA A 92 21.71 3.35 -18.84
C ALA A 92 20.47 3.77 -19.64
N GLN A 93 20.63 4.26 -20.87
CA GLN A 93 19.49 4.64 -21.73
C GLN A 93 18.55 3.44 -21.99
N ARG A 94 19.11 2.30 -22.40
CA ARG A 94 18.33 1.06 -22.62
C ARG A 94 17.63 0.59 -21.35
N GLN A 95 18.28 0.71 -20.20
CA GLN A 95 17.68 0.35 -18.92
C GLN A 95 16.56 1.30 -18.51
N ILE A 96 16.71 2.60 -18.76
CA ILE A 96 15.66 3.62 -18.52
C ILE A 96 14.45 3.37 -19.42
N GLU A 97 14.66 3.05 -20.70
CA GLU A 97 13.58 2.69 -21.63
C GLU A 97 12.86 1.40 -21.17
N SER A 98 13.63 0.38 -20.80
CA SER A 98 13.08 -0.89 -20.28
C SER A 98 12.35 -0.72 -18.95
N LEU A 99 12.78 0.21 -18.09
CA LEU A 99 12.07 0.55 -16.87
C LEU A 99 10.77 1.30 -17.20
N ALA A 100 10.82 2.26 -18.11
CA ALA A 100 9.63 3.02 -18.44
C ALA A 100 8.54 2.18 -19.10
N LEU A 101 8.92 1.26 -20.00
CA LEU A 101 7.97 0.34 -20.63
C LEU A 101 7.26 -0.52 -19.57
N LEU A 102 8.01 -1.01 -18.58
CA LEU A 102 7.46 -1.77 -17.45
C LEU A 102 6.44 -0.96 -16.65
N LEU A 103 6.61 0.35 -16.55
CA LEU A 103 5.78 1.25 -15.74
C LEU A 103 4.64 1.92 -16.52
N THR A 104 4.48 1.66 -17.82
CA THR A 104 3.59 2.48 -18.67
C THR A 104 2.10 2.22 -18.39
N HIS A 105 1.70 0.98 -18.08
CA HIS A 105 0.29 0.63 -17.82
C HIS A 105 0.15 -0.50 -16.77
N PRO A 106 0.30 -0.19 -15.47
CA PRO A 106 -0.09 -1.13 -14.42
C PRO A 106 -1.62 -1.33 -14.43
N PRO A 107 -2.12 -2.56 -14.19
CA PRO A 107 -3.57 -2.80 -14.14
C PRO A 107 -4.19 -2.17 -12.88
N PHE A 108 -5.37 -1.57 -13.02
CA PHE A 108 -6.08 -0.86 -11.94
C PHE A 108 -7.25 -1.66 -11.36
N LYS A 109 -7.29 -2.96 -11.61
CA LYS A 109 -8.35 -3.86 -11.09
C LYS A 109 -7.88 -4.55 -9.82
N ASN A 110 -8.80 -4.81 -8.91
CA ASN A 110 -8.56 -5.55 -7.67
C ASN A 110 -8.87 -7.05 -7.84
N ASP A 111 -8.52 -7.61 -9.00
CA ASP A 111 -8.60 -9.05 -9.27
C ASP A 111 -7.28 -9.69 -8.85
N GLY A 112 -7.28 -10.93 -8.37
CA GLY A 112 -6.07 -11.59 -7.85
C GLY A 112 -4.89 -11.56 -8.83
N GLN A 113 -5.15 -11.81 -10.11
CA GLN A 113 -4.13 -11.75 -11.17
C GLN A 113 -3.58 -10.33 -11.39
N SER A 114 -4.45 -9.32 -11.41
CA SER A 114 -4.04 -7.92 -11.60
C SER A 114 -3.20 -7.42 -10.43
N VAL A 115 -3.52 -7.82 -9.20
CA VAL A 115 -2.73 -7.47 -8.01
C VAL A 115 -1.34 -8.09 -8.10
N GLU A 116 -1.25 -9.35 -8.48
CA GLU A 116 0.02 -10.06 -8.64
C GLU A 116 0.90 -9.41 -9.73
N GLU A 117 0.33 -9.06 -10.89
CA GLU A 117 1.03 -8.34 -11.95
C GLU A 117 1.61 -6.99 -11.47
N VAL A 118 0.85 -6.20 -10.68
CA VAL A 118 1.35 -4.95 -10.09
C VAL A 118 2.50 -5.22 -9.13
N GLU A 119 2.41 -6.25 -8.29
CA GLU A 119 3.47 -6.60 -7.35
C GLU A 119 4.75 -7.05 -8.07
N GLU A 120 4.62 -7.86 -9.12
CA GLU A 120 5.75 -8.28 -9.96
C GLU A 120 6.41 -7.09 -10.66
N THR A 121 5.59 -6.19 -11.26
CA THR A 121 6.11 -4.99 -11.91
C THR A 121 6.83 -4.07 -10.91
N LEU A 122 6.30 -3.93 -9.70
CA LEU A 122 6.90 -3.15 -8.62
C LEU A 122 8.23 -3.77 -8.15
N LYS A 123 8.27 -5.08 -7.92
CA LYS A 123 9.49 -5.81 -7.52
C LYS A 123 10.59 -5.69 -8.59
N ARG A 124 10.24 -5.93 -9.84
CA ARG A 124 11.16 -5.80 -10.99
C ARG A 124 11.59 -4.34 -11.18
N GLY A 125 10.67 -3.41 -11.00
CA GLY A 125 10.88 -1.97 -11.06
C GLY A 125 11.88 -1.49 -10.01
N LYS A 126 11.70 -1.87 -8.74
CA LYS A 126 12.62 -1.57 -7.62
C LYS A 126 14.02 -2.09 -7.91
N GLY A 127 14.14 -3.33 -8.40
CA GLY A 127 15.42 -3.92 -8.79
C GLY A 127 16.13 -3.11 -9.88
N LYS A 128 15.42 -2.79 -10.97
CA LYS A 128 15.94 -1.95 -12.06
C LYS A 128 16.30 -0.53 -11.61
N GLY A 129 15.47 0.08 -10.77
CA GLY A 129 15.71 1.40 -10.21
C GLY A 129 16.98 1.46 -9.38
N LYS A 130 17.23 0.45 -8.52
CA LYS A 130 18.46 0.35 -7.73
C LYS A 130 19.71 0.20 -8.59
N VAL A 131 19.63 -0.59 -9.66
CA VAL A 131 20.72 -0.73 -10.63
C VAL A 131 21.02 0.61 -11.30
N LEU A 132 19.98 1.36 -11.71
CA LEU A 132 20.13 2.67 -12.33
C LEU A 132 20.72 3.71 -11.36
N MET A 133 20.26 3.75 -10.11
CA MET A 133 20.82 4.65 -9.09
C MET A 133 22.31 4.39 -8.87
N ASN A 134 22.71 3.12 -8.77
CA ASN A 134 24.12 2.74 -8.68
C ASN A 134 24.91 3.12 -9.94
N MET A 135 24.32 2.97 -11.14
CA MET A 135 24.98 3.36 -12.39
C MET A 135 25.14 4.88 -12.56
N LEU A 136 24.22 5.66 -11.99
CA LEU A 136 24.19 7.12 -12.06
C LEU A 136 24.85 7.79 -10.84
N ASN A 137 25.29 7.00 -9.86
CA ASN A 137 25.89 7.43 -8.60
C ASN A 137 24.99 8.42 -7.81
N GLU A 138 23.67 8.28 -7.94
CA GLU A 138 22.70 9.05 -7.17
C GLU A 138 22.51 8.42 -5.80
N LYS A 139 22.62 9.23 -4.73
CA LYS A 139 22.29 8.78 -3.38
C LYS A 139 20.78 8.68 -3.22
N ASP A 140 20.29 7.59 -2.65
CA ASP A 140 18.92 7.48 -2.19
C ASP A 140 18.77 8.38 -0.96
N GLU A 141 18.24 9.59 -1.13
CA GLU A 141 17.74 10.43 -0.04
C GLU A 141 16.44 9.80 0.49
N GLN A 142 16.56 8.60 1.07
CA GLN A 142 15.47 7.84 1.65
C GLN A 142 15.65 7.78 3.16
N ASN A 143 15.79 8.95 3.80
CA ASN A 143 15.65 9.09 5.24
C ASN A 143 15.30 10.53 5.63
N ASP A 144 14.12 11.01 5.27
CA ASP A 144 13.37 11.98 6.10
C ASP A 144 11.94 12.10 5.58
N GLY A 145 11.04 11.45 6.30
CA GLY A 145 9.64 11.31 5.95
C GLY A 145 8.90 10.31 6.83
N LYS A 146 9.36 10.11 8.07
CA LYS A 146 8.54 9.52 9.13
C LYS A 146 7.54 10.59 9.57
N ALA A 147 6.57 10.88 8.71
CA ALA A 147 5.40 11.67 9.05
C ALA A 147 4.24 10.70 9.27
N GLY A 148 3.90 10.50 10.56
CA GLY A 148 2.56 10.15 11.04
C GLY A 148 1.98 8.81 10.59
N GLY A 149 2.23 7.76 11.36
CA GLY A 149 1.55 6.48 11.21
C GLY A 149 1.93 5.47 12.28
N ALA A 150 2.10 5.91 13.53
CA ALA A 150 2.12 5.00 14.66
C ALA A 150 0.67 4.68 15.03
N VAL A 151 0.07 3.72 14.33
CA VAL A 151 -1.02 2.94 14.90
C VAL A 151 -0.41 1.59 15.23
N ALA A 152 -0.22 1.36 16.52
CA ALA A 152 0.23 0.09 17.03
C ALA A 152 -0.88 -0.95 16.78
N SER A 153 -0.71 -1.81 15.78
CA SER A 153 -1.35 -3.12 15.78
C SER A 153 -0.62 -3.96 16.81
N ALA A 154 -1.06 -3.86 18.07
CA ALA A 154 -0.94 -4.97 19.00
C ALA A 154 -1.93 -6.02 18.50
N GLU A 155 -1.42 -7.05 17.81
CA GLU A 155 -2.15 -8.31 17.68
C GLU A 155 -2.23 -8.91 19.08
N GLU A 156 -3.28 -8.55 19.82
CA GLU A 156 -3.65 -9.25 21.04
C GLU A 156 -4.23 -10.59 20.62
N SER A 157 -3.37 -11.60 20.68
CA SER A 157 -3.72 -13.00 20.47
C SER A 157 -4.85 -13.38 21.43
N ILE A 158 -5.98 -13.83 20.87
CA ILE A 158 -7.25 -14.11 21.57
C ILE A 158 -7.19 -15.26 22.60
N GLU A 159 -6.00 -15.79 22.90
CA GLU A 159 -5.83 -16.97 23.77
C GLU A 159 -5.66 -16.65 25.27
N ASP A 160 -5.53 -15.38 25.68
CA ASP A 160 -5.21 -15.01 27.07
C ASP A 160 -6.36 -14.34 27.86
N ALA A 161 -7.61 -14.43 27.40
CA ALA A 161 -8.76 -13.86 28.12
C ALA A 161 -9.26 -14.71 29.31
N GLY A 162 -8.65 -15.87 29.59
CA GLY A 162 -9.20 -16.87 30.51
C GLY A 162 -8.53 -17.04 31.87
N ARG A 163 -7.42 -16.35 32.16
CA ARG A 163 -6.58 -16.67 33.35
C ARG A 163 -6.48 -15.51 34.35
N GLY A 164 -7.60 -14.92 34.73
CA GLY A 164 -7.60 -13.72 35.58
C GLY A 164 -8.73 -13.60 36.60
N ALA A 165 -9.32 -14.69 37.09
CA ALA A 165 -10.38 -14.59 38.11
C ALA A 165 -10.44 -15.80 39.05
N ARG A 166 -9.34 -16.14 39.73
CA ARG A 166 -9.38 -16.99 40.94
C ARG A 166 -8.36 -16.51 41.96
N GLY A 167 -8.84 -15.91 43.05
CA GLY A 167 -8.07 -15.78 44.28
C GLY A 167 -7.98 -14.38 44.88
N ALA A 168 -9.11 -13.83 45.35
CA ALA A 168 -9.09 -12.77 46.36
C ALA A 168 -10.31 -12.90 47.27
N GLY A 169 -10.36 -14.00 48.03
CA GLY A 169 -11.24 -14.15 49.19
C GLY A 169 -10.39 -14.11 50.46
N ARG A 170 -10.32 -12.95 51.11
CA ARG A 170 -9.89 -12.81 52.50
C ARG A 170 -10.77 -11.76 53.15
N ILE A 171 -11.87 -12.20 53.77
CA ILE A 171 -12.26 -11.93 55.17
C ILE A 171 -13.10 -13.12 55.63
#